data_AF-A0A6N0NT00-F1
#
_entry.id   AF-A0A6N0NT00-F1
#
_cell.length_a   1.000
_cell.length_b   1.000
_cell.length_c   1.000
_cell.angle_alpha   90.00
_cell.angle_beta   90.00
_cell.angle_gamma   90.00
#
_symmetry.space_group_name_H-M   'P 1'
#
loop_
_entity.id
_entity.type
_entity.pdbx_description
1 polymer ?
#
loop_
_entity_poly.entity_id
_entity_poly.type
_entity_poly.pdbx_seq_one_letter_code
_entity_poly.pdbx_strand_id
1 'polypeptide(L)'
;MEDLRDLLVKVLKKIDPTIIEETLDIKFTQNFKDRYDVFGQFKNSKGIYEFAVSFDHKGNIKREHVNMIVPNKVKDELEKKVHGKGD
;
A
#
# COMPACT_ATOMS: atom_id res chain seq x y z
N MET A 1 -13.97 12.40 -4.33
CA MET A 1 -12.64 11.73 -4.27
C MET A 1 -12.38 11.13 -2.89
N GLU A 2 -12.90 11.70 -1.81
CA GLU A 2 -12.84 11.14 -0.44
C GLU A 2 -13.45 9.74 -0.33
N ASP A 3 -14.58 9.47 -1.00
CA ASP A 3 -15.24 8.16 -0.95
C ASP A 3 -14.37 6.99 -1.43
N LEU A 4 -13.52 7.20 -2.44
CA LEU A 4 -12.65 6.15 -2.98
C LEU A 4 -11.54 5.79 -1.99
N ARG A 5 -10.93 6.80 -1.36
CA ARG A 5 -9.84 6.58 -0.40
C ARG A 5 -10.35 5.82 0.83
N ASP A 6 -11.51 6.20 1.35
CA ASP A 6 -12.12 5.53 2.50
C ASP A 6 -12.51 4.09 2.18
N LEU A 7 -13.07 3.86 0.98
CA LEU A 7 -13.40 2.52 0.53
C LEU A 7 -12.14 1.67 0.30
N LEU A 8 -11.09 2.25 -0.28
CA LEU A 8 -9.80 1.61 -0.48
C LEU A 8 -9.15 1.24 0.85
N VAL A 9 -9.16 2.12 1.85
CA VAL A 9 -8.64 1.82 3.19
C VAL A 9 -9.37 0.63 3.80
N LYS A 10 -10.71 0.59 3.70
CA LYS A 10 -11.50 -0.56 4.17
C LYS A 10 -11.11 -1.84 3.44
N VAL A 11 -10.87 -1.77 2.14
CA VAL A 11 -10.41 -2.91 1.34
C VAL A 11 -9.01 -3.35 1.76
N LEU A 12 -8.05 -2.44 1.86
CA LEU A 12 -6.67 -2.75 2.25
C LEU A 12 -6.59 -3.30 3.67
N LYS A 13 -7.40 -2.82 4.62
CA LYS A 13 -7.48 -3.39 5.98
C LYS A 13 -8.02 -4.82 6.02
N LYS A 14 -8.84 -5.24 5.05
CA LYS A 14 -9.26 -6.65 4.92
C LYS A 14 -8.09 -7.54 4.47
N ILE A 15 -7.15 -6.97 3.70
CA ILE A 15 -5.96 -7.68 3.18
C ILE A 15 -4.84 -7.69 4.22
N ASP A 16 -4.51 -6.53 4.77
CA ASP A 16 -3.53 -6.34 5.83
C ASP A 16 -4.09 -5.38 6.90
N PRO A 17 -4.52 -5.88 8.07
CA PRO A 17 -5.05 -5.04 9.14
C PRO A 17 -3.96 -4.17 9.81
N THR A 18 -2.68 -4.40 9.50
CA THR A 18 -1.54 -3.66 10.08
C THR A 18 -1.07 -2.49 9.22
N ILE A 19 -1.80 -2.18 8.14
CA ILE A 19 -1.58 -1.00 7.31
C ILE A 19 -1.56 0.28 8.15
N ILE A 20 -0.59 1.14 7.87
CA ILE A 20 -0.47 2.49 8.41
C ILE A 20 -1.13 3.45 7.41
N GLU A 21 -2.37 3.87 7.68
CA GLU A 21 -3.23 4.57 6.72
C GLU A 21 -2.67 5.90 6.22
N GLU A 22 -1.95 6.63 7.06
CA GLU A 22 -1.32 7.90 6.72
C GLU A 22 -0.21 7.74 5.68
N THR A 23 0.30 6.52 5.50
CA THR A 23 1.34 6.20 4.50
C THR A 23 0.77 5.71 3.18
N LEU A 24 -0.57 5.61 3.06
CA LEU A 24 -1.23 5.23 1.82
C LEU A 24 -1.01 6.31 0.76
N ASP A 25 -0.34 5.90 -0.32
CA ASP A 25 -0.04 6.72 -1.47
C ASP A 25 -0.61 6.04 -2.73
N ILE A 26 -1.57 6.70 -3.35
CA ILE A 26 -2.28 6.20 -4.53
C ILE A 26 -1.58 6.73 -5.77
N LYS A 27 -0.91 5.84 -6.50
CA LYS A 27 -0.16 6.20 -7.71
C LYS A 27 -1.05 6.25 -8.94
N PHE A 28 -2.05 5.38 -9.01
CA PHE A 28 -2.95 5.29 -10.16
C PHE A 28 -4.33 4.78 -9.76
N THR A 29 -5.35 5.35 -10.38
CA THR A 29 -6.75 4.93 -10.23
C THR A 29 -7.41 4.84 -11.59
N GLN A 30 -8.12 3.76 -11.84
CA GLN A 30 -9.02 3.62 -12.97
C GLN A 30 -10.41 3.26 -12.49
N ASN A 31 -11.41 4.02 -12.95
CA ASN A 31 -12.81 3.82 -12.59
C ASN A 31 -13.56 3.18 -13.76
N PHE A 32 -14.22 2.07 -13.49
CA PHE A 32 -15.11 1.37 -14.40
C PHE A 32 -16.55 1.42 -13.87
N LYS A 33 -17.52 1.05 -14.72
CA LYS A 33 -18.95 1.06 -14.34
C LYS A 33 -19.23 0.24 -13.07
N ASP A 34 -18.53 -0.87 -12.88
CA ASP A 34 -18.77 -1.86 -11.84
C ASP A 34 -17.65 -1.98 -10.80
N ARG A 35 -16.49 -1.34 -11.02
CA ARG A 35 -15.33 -1.49 -10.14
C ARG A 35 -14.32 -0.34 -10.20
N TYR A 36 -13.48 -0.29 -9.19
CA TYR A 36 -12.28 0.50 -9.13
C TYR A 36 -11.06 -0.40 -9.22
N ASP A 37 -10.12 -0.05 -10.10
CA ASP A 37 -8.79 -0.63 -10.14
C ASP A 37 -7.82 0.43 -9.60
N VAL A 38 -7.14 0.12 -8.49
CA VAL A 38 -6.27 1.06 -7.77
C VAL A 38 -4.89 0.43 -7.59
N PHE A 39 -3.87 1.20 -7.94
CA PHE A 39 -2.46 0.85 -7.72
C PHE A 39 -1.79 1.92 -6.85
N GLY A 40 -0.95 1.48 -5.93
CA GLY A 40 -0.28 2.37 -5.01
C GLY A 40 0.67 1.65 -4.07
N GLN A 41 1.00 2.33 -2.99
CA GLN A 41 1.87 1.81 -1.94
C GLN A 41 1.37 2.19 -0.55
N PHE A 42 1.72 1.38 0.44
CA PHE A 42 1.50 1.68 1.85
C PHE A 42 2.64 1.10 2.68
N LYS A 43 2.72 1.48 3.94
CA LYS A 43 3.65 0.89 4.91
C LYS A 43 2.90 0.14 5.99
N ASN A 44 3.58 -0.86 6.54
CA ASN A 44 3.24 -1.45 7.84
C ASN A 44 4.51 -1.55 8.70
N SER A 45 4.40 -2.19 9.86
CA SER A 45 5.53 -2.39 10.78
C SER A 45 6.71 -3.16 10.19
N LYS A 46 6.51 -3.94 9.12
CA LYS A 46 7.53 -4.79 8.49
C LYS A 46 8.24 -4.11 7.32
N GLY A 47 7.60 -3.18 6.63
CA GLY A 47 8.16 -2.60 5.40
C GLY A 47 7.22 -1.74 4.59
N ILE A 48 7.67 -1.43 3.38
CA ILE A 48 6.92 -0.75 2.32
C ILE A 48 6.38 -1.81 1.36
N TYR A 49 5.11 -1.68 1.01
CA TYR A 49 4.39 -2.59 0.14
C TYR A 49 3.82 -1.83 -1.04
N GLU A 50 3.87 -2.45 -2.21
CA GLU A 50 3.08 -2.03 -3.38
C GLU A 50 1.85 -2.92 -3.50
N PHE A 51 0.75 -2.32 -3.92
CA PHE A 51 -0.49 -3.02 -4.13
C PHE A 51 -1.12 -2.70 -5.48
N ALA A 52 -1.80 -3.69 -6.05
CA ALA A 52 -2.77 -3.54 -7.13
C ALA A 52 -4.05 -4.24 -6.68
N VAL A 53 -5.11 -3.47 -6.43
CA VAL A 53 -6.39 -4.00 -5.96
C VAL A 53 -7.51 -3.58 -6.89
N SER A 54 -8.42 -4.51 -7.17
CA SER A 54 -9.64 -4.29 -7.92
C SER A 54 -10.82 -4.63 -7.03
N PHE A 55 -11.75 -3.70 -6.83
CA PHE A 55 -12.91 -3.88 -5.97
C PHE A 55 -14.16 -3.17 -6.49
N ASP A 56 -15.34 -3.71 -6.17
CA ASP A 56 -16.61 -3.09 -6.56
C ASP A 56 -16.96 -1.88 -5.68
N HIS A 57 -18.03 -1.16 -6.04
CA HIS A 57 -18.54 -0.01 -5.27
C HIS A 57 -18.99 -0.34 -3.83
N LYS A 58 -19.08 -1.63 -3.47
CA LYS A 58 -19.37 -2.11 -2.11
C LYS A 58 -18.11 -2.51 -1.35
N GLY A 59 -16.93 -2.43 -1.97
CA GLY A 59 -15.66 -2.83 -1.38
C GLY A 59 -15.45 -4.35 -1.33
N ASN A 60 -16.10 -5.10 -2.24
CA ASN A 60 -15.79 -6.51 -2.45
C ASN A 60 -14.62 -6.66 -3.40
N ILE A 61 -13.59 -7.36 -2.97
CA ILE A 61 -12.36 -7.56 -3.73
C ILE A 61 -12.62 -8.53 -4.88
N LYS A 62 -12.20 -8.14 -6.08
CA LYS A 62 -12.21 -8.97 -7.29
C LYS A 62 -10.82 -9.52 -7.59
N ARG A 63 -9.78 -8.72 -7.36
CA ARG A 63 -8.36 -9.09 -7.50
C ARG A 63 -7.53 -8.33 -6.49
N GLU A 64 -6.53 -8.98 -5.94
CA GLU A 64 -5.57 -8.38 -5.03
C GLU A 64 -4.17 -8.90 -5.32
N HIS A 65 -3.22 -7.97 -5.41
CA HIS A 65 -1.81 -8.26 -5.35
C HIS A 65 -1.20 -7.27 -4.38
N VAL A 66 -0.50 -7.77 -3.36
CA VAL A 66 0.23 -6.96 -2.38
C VAL A 66 1.60 -7.58 -2.20
N ASN A 67 2.63 -6.83 -2.56
CA ASN A 67 4.01 -7.29 -2.50
C ASN A 67 4.85 -6.33 -1.66
N MET A 68 5.67 -6.88 -0.76
CA MET A 68 6.68 -6.07 -0.09
C MET A 68 7.77 -5.70 -1.09
N ILE A 69 8.08 -4.40 -1.18
CA ILE A 69 9.18 -3.90 -2.00
C ILE A 69 10.42 -3.56 -1.17
N VAL A 70 10.24 -3.18 0.10
CA VAL A 70 11.37 -2.85 0.99
C VAL A 70 11.05 -3.29 2.42
N PRO A 71 11.83 -4.22 3.02
CA PRO A 71 11.72 -4.52 4.44
C PRO A 71 12.40 -3.41 5.27
N ASN A 72 11.80 -3.04 6.41
CA ASN A 72 12.33 -1.99 7.29
C ASN A 72 13.76 -2.31 7.77
N LYS A 73 14.05 -3.58 8.06
CA LYS A 73 15.39 -4.02 8.49
C LYS A 73 16.50 -3.70 7.49
N VAL A 74 16.23 -3.82 6.19
CA VAL A 74 17.24 -3.55 5.14
C VAL A 74 17.49 -2.05 5.02
N LYS A 75 16.45 -1.23 5.23
CA LYS A 75 16.61 0.23 5.27
C LYS A 75 17.53 0.65 6.42
N ASP A 76 17.31 0.11 7.62
CA ASP A 76 18.13 0.41 8.80
C ASP A 76 19.60 -0.02 8.61
N GLU A 77 19.84 -1.17 7.96
CA GLU A 77 21.20 -1.65 7.66
C GLU A 77 21.89 -0.82 6.56
N LEU A 78 21.15 -0.36 5.55
CA LEU A 78 21.67 0.53 4.51
C LEU A 78 22.05 1.89 5.08
N GLU A 79 21.20 2.50 5.91
CA GLU A 79 21.48 3.78 6.56
C GLU A 79 22.74 3.71 7.44
N LYS A 80 22.91 2.62 8.21
CA LYS A 80 24.13 2.39 9.00
C LYS A 80 25.40 2.25 8.15
N LYS A 81 25.32 1.57 6.99
CA LYS A 81 26.47 1.40 6.09
C LYS A 81 26.88 2.68 5.36
N VAL A 82 25.91 3.52 4.99
CA VAL A 82 26.18 4.78 4.29
C VAL A 82 26.74 5.84 5.25
N HIS A 83 26.23 5.90 6.49
CA HIS A 83 26.71 6.86 7.49
C HIS A 83 27.93 6.37 8.31
N GLY A 84 28.25 5.07 8.30
CA GLY A 84 29.41 4.53 9.00
C GLY A 84 30.76 4.64 8.27
N LYS A 85 30.83 5.37 7.15
CA LYS A 85 32.06 5.60 6.37
C LYS A 85 32.58 7.05 6.42
N GLY A 86 32.08 7.85 7.35
CA GLY A 86 32.56 9.20 7.61
C GLY A 86 33.03 9.34 9.04
N ASP A 87 34.18 8.73 9.35
CA ASP A 87 35.15 9.16 10.38
C ASP A 87 36.50 8.47 10.10
#